data_AF-A0A7I8C9W5-F1
#
_entry.id   AF-A0A7I8C9W5-F1
#
_cell.length_a   1.000
_cell.length_b   1.000
_cell.length_c   1.000
_cell.angle_alpha   90.00
_cell.angle_beta   90.00
_cell.angle_gamma   90.00
#
_symmetry.space_group_name_H-M   'P 1'
#
loop_
_entity.id
_entity.type
_entity.pdbx_description
1 polymer ?
#
loop_
_entity_poly.entity_id
_entity_poly.type
_entity_poly.pdbx_seq_one_letter_code
_entity_poly.pdbx_strand_id
1 'polypeptide(L)'
;MFSGFGTSTVFTGSYSSIYDQVPDLTRFQGTYTGAAGSVKTADTVTLTISGNSISGQGVSGCTFAGNFSAHNGKNVWDTAVTFGGAPCLYPNQRVSGIMVVNGNSILAALLLTDQSDAFVMAVSK
;
A
#
# COMPACT_ATOMS: atom_id res chain seq x y z
N MET A 1 13.91 -2.32 19.32
CA MET A 1 14.47 -1.14 20.03
C MET A 1 15.08 -0.22 18.99
N PHE A 2 14.48 0.93 18.74
CA PHE A 2 15.13 2.05 18.05
C PHE A 2 15.38 3.12 19.12
N SER A 3 16.63 3.40 19.44
CA SER A 3 16.99 4.39 20.47
C SER A 3 17.52 5.66 19.80
N GLY A 4 16.62 6.64 19.64
CA GLY A 4 16.96 8.05 19.47
C GLY A 4 16.53 8.79 20.75
N PHE A 5 17.40 9.65 21.27
CA PHE A 5 17.28 10.32 22.56
C PHE A 5 15.87 10.87 22.88
N GLY A 6 15.28 10.45 24.02
CA GLY A 6 14.33 11.28 24.78
C GLY A 6 12.90 10.80 24.98
N THR A 7 12.40 9.77 24.28
CA THR A 7 11.14 9.09 24.63
C THR A 7 11.20 7.63 24.17
N SER A 8 11.05 6.69 25.11
CA SER A 8 10.91 5.26 24.76
C SER A 8 9.50 5.04 24.23
N THR A 9 9.33 5.02 22.91
CA THR A 9 8.08 4.56 22.29
C THR A 9 8.12 3.04 22.28
N VAL A 10 7.28 2.43 23.12
CA VAL A 10 7.09 0.98 23.08
C VAL A 10 6.18 0.67 21.90
N PHE A 11 6.76 0.11 20.84
CA PHE A 11 5.98 -0.48 19.76
C PHE A 11 5.52 -1.87 20.21
N THR A 12 4.23 -2.00 20.52
CA THR A 12 3.59 -3.29 20.75
C THR A 12 2.90 -3.74 19.46
N GLY A 13 3.21 -4.95 19.01
CA GLY A 13 2.52 -5.60 17.90
C GLY A 13 1.59 -6.67 18.46
N SER A 14 0.31 -6.60 18.12
CA SER A 14 -0.63 -7.69 18.36
C SER A 14 -0.82 -8.48 17.08
N TYR A 15 -0.87 -9.81 17.20
CA TYR A 15 -1.26 -10.66 16.10
C TYR A 15 -2.70 -10.34 15.65
N SER A 16 -2.92 -10.25 14.34
CA SER A 16 -4.24 -10.05 13.77
C SER A 16 -4.67 -11.30 13.01
N SER A 17 -5.82 -11.87 13.38
CA SER A 17 -6.41 -13.04 12.71
C SER A 17 -6.79 -12.77 11.25
N ILE A 18 -6.81 -11.51 10.82
CA ILE A 18 -6.97 -11.14 9.40
C ILE A 18 -5.89 -11.78 8.54
N TYR A 19 -4.67 -11.96 9.09
CA TYR A 19 -3.55 -12.58 8.39
C TYR A 19 -3.83 -14.03 7.96
N ASP A 20 -4.52 -14.83 8.78
CA ASP A 20 -4.84 -16.23 8.47
C ASP A 20 -6.09 -16.41 7.61
N GLN A 21 -6.77 -15.33 7.23
CA GLN A 21 -7.94 -15.45 6.36
C GLN A 21 -7.54 -15.99 4.99
N VAL A 22 -8.42 -16.81 4.41
CA VAL A 22 -8.25 -17.30 3.05
C VAL A 22 -8.31 -16.11 2.09
N PRO A 23 -7.33 -15.96 1.17
CA PRO A 23 -7.34 -14.88 0.18
C PRO A 23 -8.58 -15.00 -0.71
N ASP A 24 -9.40 -13.95 -0.73
CA ASP A 24 -10.60 -13.88 -1.56
C ASP A 24 -10.57 -12.60 -2.39
N LEU A 25 -10.08 -12.72 -3.63
CA LEU A 25 -10.01 -11.62 -4.59
C LEU A 25 -11.38 -11.00 -4.86
N THR A 26 -12.45 -11.80 -4.85
CA THR A 26 -13.79 -11.32 -5.24
C THR A 26 -14.36 -10.32 -4.24
N ARG A 27 -13.93 -10.40 -2.98
CA ARG A 27 -14.45 -9.57 -1.88
C ARG A 27 -13.96 -8.13 -1.88
N PHE A 28 -12.79 -7.84 -2.44
CA PHE A 28 -12.18 -6.50 -2.37
C PHE A 28 -11.96 -5.85 -3.74
N GLN A 29 -12.71 -6.31 -4.73
CA GLN A 29 -12.82 -5.62 -6.02
C GLN A 29 -13.55 -4.28 -5.85
N GLY A 30 -13.09 -3.28 -6.61
CA GLY A 30 -13.75 -1.99 -6.71
C GLY A 30 -12.82 -0.82 -6.44
N THR A 31 -13.43 0.31 -6.11
CA THR A 31 -12.74 1.59 -5.92
C THR A 31 -12.71 1.96 -4.45
N TYR A 32 -11.54 2.38 -3.99
CA TYR A 32 -11.23 2.80 -2.64
C TYR A 32 -10.68 4.22 -2.67
N THR A 33 -10.94 4.99 -1.62
CA THR A 33 -10.38 6.33 -1.45
C THR A 33 -9.74 6.45 -0.08
N GLY A 34 -8.65 7.20 0.01
CA GLY A 34 -8.03 7.46 1.30
C GLY A 34 -6.69 8.16 1.14
N ALA A 35 -5.83 8.00 2.14
CA ALA A 35 -4.55 8.66 2.17
C ALA A 35 -3.44 7.74 1.64
N ALA A 36 -2.54 8.32 0.87
CA ALA A 36 -1.25 7.76 0.56
C ALA A 36 -0.16 8.73 1.01
N GLY A 37 1.00 8.21 1.40
CA GLY A 37 2.11 9.07 1.78
C GLY A 37 3.45 8.38 1.63
N SER A 38 4.47 9.22 1.62
CA SER A 38 5.87 8.86 1.72
C SER A 38 6.54 9.66 2.83
N VAL A 39 7.83 9.47 3.05
CA VAL A 39 8.55 10.31 4.04
C VAL A 39 8.65 11.77 3.58
N LYS A 40 8.32 12.07 2.32
CA LYS A 40 8.41 13.41 1.71
C LYS A 40 7.07 14.14 1.64
N THR A 41 5.96 13.42 1.41
CA THR A 41 4.65 14.04 1.19
C THR A 41 3.50 13.08 1.45
N ALA A 42 2.29 13.61 1.59
CA ALA A 42 1.07 12.82 1.61
C ALA A 42 0.06 13.40 0.61
N ASP A 43 -0.74 12.53 0.01
CA ASP A 43 -1.77 12.85 -0.97
C ASP A 43 -3.02 12.00 -0.70
N THR A 44 -4.18 12.51 -1.10
CA THR A 44 -5.40 11.69 -1.16
C THR A 44 -5.37 10.91 -2.47
N VAL A 45 -5.59 9.60 -2.42
CA VAL A 45 -5.58 8.73 -3.59
C VAL A 45 -6.91 8.01 -3.77
N THR A 46 -7.26 7.80 -5.04
CA THR A 46 -8.27 6.83 -5.46
C THR A 46 -7.56 5.61 -6.00
N LEU A 47 -7.91 4.43 -5.50
CA LEU A 47 -7.36 3.13 -5.86
C LEU A 47 -8.48 2.27 -6.45
N THR A 48 -8.26 1.69 -7.63
CA THR A 48 -9.17 0.73 -8.24
C THR A 48 -8.48 -0.63 -8.38
N ILE A 49 -9.15 -1.66 -7.85
CA ILE A 49 -8.75 -3.05 -7.92
C ILE A 49 -9.67 -3.79 -8.88
N SER A 50 -9.07 -4.40 -9.90
CA SER A 50 -9.78 -5.19 -10.91
C SER A 50 -8.98 -6.45 -11.26
N GLY A 51 -9.39 -7.57 -10.67
CA GLY A 51 -8.75 -8.86 -10.84
C GLY A 51 -7.46 -8.87 -10.04
N ASN A 52 -6.34 -9.07 -10.71
CA ASN A 52 -5.01 -9.00 -10.10
C ASN A 52 -4.31 -7.65 -10.37
N SER A 53 -5.04 -6.68 -10.92
CA SER A 53 -4.51 -5.39 -11.33
C SER A 53 -4.91 -4.30 -10.36
N ILE A 54 -3.96 -3.41 -10.10
CA ILE A 54 -4.13 -2.18 -9.33
C ILE A 54 -3.93 -1.01 -10.28
N SER A 55 -4.81 -0.02 -10.18
CA SER A 55 -4.61 1.31 -10.75
C SER A 55 -4.98 2.35 -9.71
N GLY A 56 -4.31 3.49 -9.71
CA GLY A 56 -4.66 4.57 -8.81
C GLY A 56 -4.17 5.92 -9.28
N GLN A 57 -4.77 6.95 -8.69
CA GLN A 57 -4.48 8.34 -8.97
C GLN A 57 -4.58 9.16 -7.69
N GLY A 58 -3.56 9.98 -7.44
CA GLY A 58 -3.56 11.01 -6.42
C GLY A 58 -4.24 12.29 -6.89
N VAL A 59 -4.73 13.11 -5.97
CA VAL A 59 -5.32 14.43 -6.27
C VAL A 59 -4.27 15.35 -6.92
N SER A 60 -2.98 15.11 -6.66
CA SER A 60 -1.85 15.75 -7.37
C SER A 60 -1.80 15.47 -8.87
N GLY A 61 -2.59 14.51 -9.38
CA GLY A 61 -2.54 14.03 -10.76
C GLY A 61 -1.53 12.92 -11.00
N CYS A 62 -0.76 12.53 -9.98
CA CYS A 62 0.14 11.38 -10.07
C CYS A 62 -0.67 10.08 -10.24
N THR A 63 -0.32 9.27 -11.23
CA THR A 63 -0.92 7.96 -11.47
C THR A 63 0.04 6.84 -11.11
N PHE A 64 -0.50 5.69 -10.72
CA PHE A 64 0.29 4.47 -10.51
C PHE A 64 -0.53 3.25 -10.91
N ALA A 65 0.16 2.22 -11.40
CA ALA A 65 -0.47 0.97 -11.81
C ALA A 65 0.42 -0.22 -11.50
N GLY A 66 -0.17 -1.38 -11.29
CA GLY A 66 0.57 -2.55 -10.87
C GLY A 66 -0.27 -3.79 -10.70
N ASN A 67 0.27 -4.75 -9.97
CA ASN A 67 -0.35 -6.03 -9.72
C ASN A 67 -0.03 -6.54 -8.31
N PHE A 68 -0.73 -7.60 -7.93
CA PHE A 68 -0.54 -8.26 -6.66
C PHE A 68 -0.88 -9.75 -6.72
N SER A 69 -0.29 -10.52 -5.80
CA SER A 69 -0.51 -11.96 -5.65
C SER A 69 -0.55 -12.36 -4.18
N ALA A 70 -1.30 -13.41 -3.85
CA ALA A 70 -1.40 -13.88 -2.48
C ALA A 70 -0.03 -14.35 -1.96
N HIS A 71 0.37 -13.83 -0.80
CA HIS A 71 1.60 -14.18 -0.14
C HIS A 71 1.41 -15.47 0.65
N ASN A 72 1.97 -16.58 0.16
CA ASN A 72 1.89 -17.90 0.81
C ASN A 72 0.46 -18.37 1.12
N GLY A 73 -0.51 -17.99 0.28
CA GLY A 73 -1.92 -18.38 0.46
C GLY A 73 -2.62 -17.76 1.67
N LYS A 74 -2.08 -16.65 2.19
CA LYS A 74 -2.65 -15.88 3.30
C LYS A 74 -3.27 -14.57 2.80
N ASN A 75 -4.11 -13.92 3.60
CA ASN A 75 -4.72 -12.63 3.27
C ASN A 75 -3.75 -11.45 3.43
N VAL A 76 -2.60 -11.63 2.79
CA VAL A 76 -1.49 -10.71 2.65
C VAL A 76 -1.06 -10.84 1.20
N TRP A 77 -0.80 -9.72 0.54
CA TRP A 77 -0.62 -9.69 -0.90
C TRP A 77 0.71 -9.05 -1.23
N ASP A 78 1.59 -9.82 -1.88
CA ASP A 78 2.81 -9.29 -2.49
C ASP A 78 2.37 -8.34 -3.60
N THR A 79 2.70 -7.06 -3.44
CA THR A 79 2.17 -5.99 -4.26
C THR A 79 3.32 -5.21 -4.88
N ALA A 80 3.16 -4.86 -6.15
CA ALA A 80 4.08 -3.96 -6.81
C ALA A 80 3.33 -2.99 -7.70
N VAL A 81 3.70 -1.71 -7.61
CA VAL A 81 3.15 -0.65 -8.46
C VAL A 81 4.27 0.18 -9.04
N THR A 82 4.02 0.69 -10.24
CA THR A 82 4.91 1.61 -10.96
C THR A 82 4.18 2.94 -11.07
N PHE A 83 4.85 4.00 -10.66
CA PHE A 83 4.37 5.36 -10.84
C PHE A 83 4.48 5.78 -12.30
N GLY A 84 3.52 6.59 -12.76
CA GLY A 84 3.59 7.24 -14.06
C GLY A 84 4.70 8.30 -14.13
N GLY A 85 4.69 9.08 -15.22
CA GLY A 85 5.59 10.22 -15.37
C GLY A 85 5.22 11.40 -14.46
N ALA A 86 5.72 12.60 -14.78
CA ALA A 86 5.31 13.83 -14.09
C ALA A 86 3.77 13.97 -14.10
N PRO A 87 3.12 14.38 -12.99
CA PRO A 87 3.68 15.04 -11.80
C PRO A 87 4.01 14.10 -10.62
N CYS A 88 4.25 12.81 -10.85
CA CYS A 88 4.56 11.89 -9.75
C CYS A 88 5.85 12.25 -9.00
N LEU A 89 5.84 12.05 -7.68
CA LEU A 89 7.02 12.25 -6.82
C LEU A 89 8.17 11.30 -7.18
N TYR A 90 7.85 10.09 -7.64
CA TYR A 90 8.83 9.11 -8.13
C TYR A 90 8.55 8.75 -9.60
N PRO A 91 8.83 9.64 -10.57
CA PRO A 91 8.47 9.40 -11.97
C PRO A 91 9.06 8.08 -12.49
N ASN A 92 8.21 7.24 -13.07
CA ASN A 92 8.58 5.94 -13.67
C ASN A 92 9.27 4.95 -12.70
N GLN A 93 9.21 5.20 -11.39
CA GLN A 93 9.81 4.29 -10.41
C GLN A 93 8.82 3.23 -9.97
N ARG A 94 9.37 2.07 -9.61
CA ARG A 94 8.64 0.93 -9.09
C ARG A 94 8.82 0.83 -7.58
N VAL A 95 7.71 0.67 -6.88
CA VAL A 95 7.68 0.31 -5.46
C VAL A 95 7.06 -1.07 -5.27
N SER A 96 7.54 -1.81 -4.29
CA SER A 96 7.02 -3.15 -3.97
C SER A 96 7.01 -3.42 -2.49
N GLY A 97 6.13 -4.29 -2.05
CA GLY A 97 5.95 -4.62 -0.64
C GLY A 97 4.67 -5.39 -0.42
N ILE A 98 3.99 -5.07 0.68
CA ILE A 98 2.87 -5.86 1.17
C ILE A 98 1.61 -5.02 1.23
N MET A 99 0.50 -5.63 0.83
CA MET A 99 -0.85 -5.11 1.01
C MET A 99 -1.66 -6.08 1.87
N VAL A 100 -2.47 -5.55 2.78
CA VAL A 100 -3.39 -6.31 3.63
C VAL A 100 -4.80 -5.77 3.40
N VAL A 101 -5.75 -6.68 3.26
CA VAL A 101 -7.17 -6.37 3.08
C VAL A 101 -7.91 -6.72 4.36
N ASN A 102 -8.66 -5.76 4.89
CA ASN A 102 -9.51 -5.94 6.06
C ASN A 102 -10.92 -5.44 5.75
N GLY A 103 -11.78 -6.32 5.24
CA GLY A 103 -13.12 -5.96 4.78
C GLY A 103 -13.06 -4.91 3.66
N ASN A 104 -13.61 -3.73 3.94
CA ASN A 104 -13.65 -2.58 3.03
C ASN A 104 -12.42 -1.68 3.12
N SER A 105 -11.39 -2.06 3.88
CA SER A 105 -10.19 -1.27 4.07
C SER A 105 -8.95 -1.99 3.54
N ILE A 106 -8.04 -1.22 2.96
CA ILE A 106 -6.76 -1.70 2.44
C ILE A 106 -5.65 -0.89 3.06
N LEU A 107 -4.66 -1.59 3.58
CA LEU A 107 -3.40 -1.03 4.06
C LEU A 107 -2.29 -1.57 3.18
N ALA A 108 -1.47 -0.70 2.61
CA ALA A 108 -0.31 -1.10 1.83
C ALA A 108 0.95 -0.39 2.33
N ALA A 109 2.06 -1.11 2.37
CA ALA A 109 3.38 -0.58 2.64
C ALA A 109 4.32 -1.09 1.56
N LEU A 110 4.78 -0.18 0.70
CA LEU A 110 5.60 -0.45 -0.46
C LEU A 110 6.91 0.32 -0.31
N LEU A 111 8.03 -0.24 -0.72
CA LEU A 111 9.34 0.39 -0.62
C LEU A 111 9.89 0.66 -2.02
N LEU A 112 10.64 1.75 -2.15
CA LEU A 112 11.53 1.91 -3.30
C LEU A 112 12.56 0.77 -3.33
N THR A 113 13.07 0.48 -4.51
CA THR A 113 14.05 -0.61 -4.69
C THR A 113 15.34 -0.35 -3.90
N ASP A 114 15.72 0.91 -3.75
CA ASP A 114 16.88 1.35 -2.95
C ASP A 114 16.55 1.53 -1.45
N GLN A 115 15.28 1.33 -1.07
CA GLN A 115 14.76 1.50 0.29
C GLN A 115 15.00 2.90 0.87
N SER A 116 15.24 3.90 0.03
CA SER A 116 15.42 5.29 0.47
C SER A 116 14.12 5.95 0.92
N ASP A 117 12.99 5.39 0.50
CA ASP A 117 11.66 5.89 0.82
C ASP A 117 10.62 4.75 0.82
N ALA A 118 9.48 5.03 1.44
CA ALA A 118 8.33 4.15 1.49
C ALA A 118 7.11 4.86 0.88
N PHE A 119 6.24 4.09 0.27
CA PHE A 119 4.91 4.51 -0.13
C PHE A 119 3.89 3.70 0.66
N VAL A 120 3.24 4.37 1.61
CA VAL A 120 2.25 3.77 2.52
C VAL A 120 0.88 4.28 2.15
N MET A 121 -0.10 3.39 2.09
CA MET A 121 -1.49 3.73 1.76
C MET A 121 -2.46 3.16 2.78
N ALA A 122 -3.49 3.93 3.09
CA ALA A 122 -4.65 3.52 3.85
C ALA A 122 -5.91 4.02 3.14
N VAL A 123 -6.66 3.11 2.52
CA VAL A 123 -7.83 3.43 1.69
C VAL A 123 -9.03 2.57 2.07
N SER A 124 -10.23 3.10 1.90
CA SER A 124 -11.49 2.40 2.20
C SER A 124 -12.57 2.64 1.15
N LYS A 125 -13.54 1.73 1.08
CA LYS A 125 -14.71 1.77 0.19
C LYS A 125 -16.01 1.91 0.96
#